data_AF-A0A418GPB1-F1
#
_entry.id   AF-A0A418GPB1-F1
#
_cell.length_a   1.000
_cell.length_b   1.000
_cell.length_c   1.000
_cell.angle_alpha   90.00
_cell.angle_beta   90.00
_cell.angle_gamma   90.00
#
_symmetry.space_group_name_H-M   'P 1'
#
loop_
_entity.id
_entity.type
_entity.pdbx_description
1 polymer ?
#
loop_
_entity_poly.entity_id
_entity_poly.type
_entity_poly.pdbx_seq_one_letter_code
_entity_poly.pdbx_strand_id
1 'polypeptide(L)'
;DLLEGKPVVIIEDGELAWSKLNNSNMTEFEFFMELRLRGVEQLGQVRLAILETNGQISVYFFEDDKVKPGLLILPSDCTQRYKVVPESADYACIRCSEIIHMNAGEKQLCPRCANPEWTKASRAKRVT
;
A
#
# COMPACT_ATOMS: atom_id res chain seq x y z
N ASP A 1 -25.34 -10.95 6.78
CA ASP A 1 -24.07 -10.92 7.51
C ASP A 1 -23.48 -9.52 7.53
N LEU A 2 -23.88 -8.81 8.57
CA LEU A 2 -23.48 -7.45 8.92
C LEU A 2 -22.04 -7.47 9.43
N LEU A 3 -21.17 -6.61 8.89
CA LEU A 3 -19.93 -6.19 9.56
C LEU A 3 -20.22 -5.28 10.76
N GLU A 4 -21.19 -5.64 11.60
CA GLU A 4 -21.45 -4.89 12.81
C GLU A 4 -20.39 -5.21 13.86
N GLY A 5 -19.51 -4.23 14.07
CA GLY A 5 -18.94 -3.95 15.39
C GLY A 5 -17.51 -4.37 15.66
N LYS A 6 -16.72 -4.81 14.65
CA LYS A 6 -15.30 -5.13 14.88
C LYS A 6 -14.37 -4.28 14.02
N PRO A 7 -13.28 -3.75 14.60
CA PRO A 7 -12.22 -3.11 13.83
C PRO A 7 -11.59 -4.11 12.86
N VAL A 8 -11.15 -3.62 11.71
CA VAL A 8 -10.60 -4.45 10.63
C VAL A 8 -9.18 -4.00 10.31
N VAL A 9 -8.22 -4.92 10.39
CA VAL A 9 -6.84 -4.66 9.96
C VAL A 9 -6.77 -4.62 8.44
N ILE A 10 -6.47 -3.45 7.88
CA ILE A 10 -6.36 -3.21 6.43
C ILE A 10 -4.91 -3.27 5.94
N ILE A 11 -3.98 -2.73 6.73
CA ILE A 11 -2.53 -2.84 6.47
C ILE A 11 -1.89 -3.57 7.62
N GLU A 12 -1.03 -4.52 7.30
CA GLU A 12 -0.12 -5.17 8.22
C GLU A 12 1.25 -5.28 7.54
N ASP A 13 2.29 -4.79 8.20
CA ASP A 13 3.67 -4.82 7.70
C ASP A 13 3.85 -4.22 6.28
N GLY A 14 3.15 -3.11 5.99
CA GLY A 14 3.18 -2.44 4.69
C GLY A 14 2.42 -3.14 3.57
N GLU A 15 1.79 -4.28 3.83
CA GLU A 15 0.96 -5.01 2.87
C GLU A 15 -0.53 -4.70 3.02
N LEU A 16 -1.23 -4.62 1.88
CA LEU A 16 -2.67 -4.35 1.85
C LEU A 16 -3.50 -5.63 1.87
N ALA A 17 -4.60 -5.62 2.62
CA ALA A 17 -5.60 -6.69 2.67
C ALA A 17 -6.93 -6.24 2.04
N TRP A 18 -6.94 -5.95 0.74
CA TRP A 18 -8.11 -5.38 0.05
C TRP A 18 -9.41 -6.16 0.16
N SER A 19 -9.33 -7.48 0.24
CA SER A 19 -10.52 -8.32 0.46
C SER A 19 -11.29 -7.90 1.71
N LYS A 20 -10.59 -7.36 2.72
CA LYS A 20 -11.20 -6.85 3.95
C LYS A 20 -11.78 -5.45 3.77
N LEU A 21 -11.18 -4.61 2.92
CA LEU A 21 -11.68 -3.25 2.63
C LEU A 21 -12.92 -3.26 1.75
N ASN A 22 -12.98 -4.14 0.74
CA ASN A 22 -14.15 -4.30 -0.15
C ASN A 22 -15.43 -4.70 0.58
N ASN A 23 -15.27 -5.32 1.75
CA ASN A 23 -16.40 -5.66 2.60
C ASN A 23 -16.85 -4.46 3.45
N SER A 24 -16.02 -3.43 3.63
CA SER A 24 -16.33 -2.24 4.42
C SER A 24 -17.09 -1.15 3.63
N ASN A 25 -17.58 -0.13 4.33
CA ASN A 25 -18.22 1.06 3.73
C ASN A 25 -17.20 2.11 3.22
N MET A 26 -15.91 1.77 3.11
CA MET A 26 -14.85 2.68 2.69
C MET A 26 -14.22 2.22 1.37
N THR A 27 -14.03 3.16 0.45
CA THR A 27 -13.34 2.94 -0.81
C THR A 27 -11.81 3.01 -0.67
N GLU A 28 -11.08 2.39 -1.61
CA GLU A 28 -9.61 2.49 -1.69
C GLU A 28 -9.14 3.95 -1.78
N PHE A 29 -9.89 4.79 -2.50
CA PHE A 29 -9.59 6.21 -2.63
C PHE A 29 -9.65 6.95 -1.28
N GLU A 30 -10.73 6.74 -0.52
CA GLU A 30 -10.91 7.33 0.81
C GLU A 30 -9.85 6.81 1.79
N PHE A 31 -9.57 5.51 1.76
CA PHE A 31 -8.54 4.91 2.60
C PHE A 31 -7.17 5.55 2.36
N PHE A 32 -6.73 5.66 1.11
CA PHE A 32 -5.46 6.31 0.81
C PHE A 32 -5.46 7.81 1.07
N MET A 33 -6.61 8.49 0.90
CA MET A 33 -6.75 9.90 1.27
C MET A 33 -6.48 10.11 2.77
N GLU A 34 -7.09 9.31 3.63
CA GLU A 34 -6.88 9.38 5.07
C GLU A 34 -5.42 9.10 5.48
N LEU A 35 -4.74 8.18 4.80
CA LEU A 35 -3.31 7.92 5.01
C LEU A 35 -2.45 9.12 4.57
N ARG A 36 -2.72 9.71 3.40
CA ARG A 36 -2.00 10.90 2.92
C ARG A 36 -2.16 12.08 3.88
N LEU A 37 -3.36 12.30 4.41
CA LEU A 37 -3.62 13.35 5.41
C LEU A 37 -2.85 13.13 6.73
N ARG A 38 -2.42 11.90 7.02
CA ARG A 38 -1.56 11.54 8.16
C ARG A 38 -0.07 11.58 7.84
N GLY A 39 0.31 12.08 6.66
CA GLY A 39 1.70 12.20 6.22
C GLY A 39 2.31 10.87 5.74
N VAL A 40 1.48 9.90 5.33
CA VAL A 40 1.97 8.68 4.68
C VAL A 40 2.21 8.96 3.20
N GLU A 41 3.43 8.69 2.74
CA GLU A 41 3.79 8.76 1.32
C GLU A 41 3.82 7.36 0.69
N GLN A 42 4.27 6.38 1.46
CA GLN A 42 4.46 5.01 0.98
C GLN A 42 4.18 3.97 2.08
N LEU A 43 3.65 2.81 1.70
CA LEU A 43 3.09 1.84 2.66
C LEU A 43 4.10 1.12 3.56
N GLY A 44 5.36 1.03 3.16
CA GLY A 44 6.46 0.55 4.00
C GLY A 44 6.79 1.45 5.20
N GLN A 45 6.13 2.61 5.33
CA GLN A 45 6.11 3.42 6.55
C GLN A 45 5.10 2.90 7.59
N VAL A 46 4.09 2.13 7.17
CA VAL A 46 2.94 1.74 7.97
C VAL A 46 3.13 0.31 8.49
N ARG A 47 3.25 0.17 9.81
CA ARG A 47 3.31 -1.12 10.49
C ARG A 47 1.92 -1.75 10.59
N LEU A 48 0.91 -0.95 10.91
CA LEU A 48 -0.46 -1.41 11.12
C LEU A 48 -1.43 -0.28 10.79
N ALA A 49 -2.46 -0.56 9.98
CA ALA A 49 -3.61 0.32 9.81
C ALA A 49 -4.90 -0.43 10.08
N ILE A 50 -5.74 0.14 10.94
CA ILE A 50 -7.01 -0.43 11.38
C ILE A 50 -8.13 0.49 10.95
N LEU A 51 -9.11 -0.04 10.23
CA LEU A 51 -10.39 0.61 10.00
C LEU A 51 -11.27 0.37 11.22
N GLU A 52 -11.56 1.44 11.96
CA GLU A 52 -12.40 1.44 13.14
C GLU A 52 -13.89 1.38 12.77
N THR A 53 -14.73 0.99 13.73
CA THR A 53 -16.18 0.84 13.52
C THR A 53 -16.91 2.14 13.21
N ASN A 54 -16.30 3.29 13.54
CA ASN A 54 -16.80 4.63 13.23
C ASN A 54 -16.30 5.16 11.86
N GLY A 55 -15.59 4.34 11.08
CA GLY A 55 -15.02 4.72 9.79
C GLY A 55 -13.69 5.47 9.85
N GLN A 56 -13.17 5.75 11.04
CA GLN A 56 -11.82 6.34 11.19
C GLN A 56 -10.73 5.29 11.01
N ILE A 57 -9.52 5.77 10.73
CA ILE A 57 -8.35 4.91 10.59
C ILE A 57 -7.33 5.23 11.69
N SER A 58 -7.02 4.21 12.48
CA SER A 58 -5.87 4.17 13.38
C SER A 58 -4.64 3.72 12.59
N VAL A 59 -3.54 4.47 12.67
CA VAL A 59 -2.29 4.15 11.94
C VAL A 59 -1.12 4.10 12.90
N TYR A 60 -0.36 3.01 12.83
CA TYR A 60 0.88 2.82 13.57
C TYR A 60 2.02 2.69 12.58
N PHE A 61 3.10 3.42 12.84
CA PHE A 61 4.24 3.53 11.92
C PHE A 61 5.40 2.65 12.36
N PHE A 62 6.26 2.33 11.41
CA PHE A 62 7.62 1.90 11.72
C PHE A 62 8.44 3.08 12.24
N GLU A 63 9.44 2.77 13.06
CA GLU A 63 10.55 3.69 13.34
C GLU A 63 11.37 3.90 12.05
N ASP A 64 12.06 5.04 11.95
CA ASP A 64 12.77 5.46 10.74
C ASP A 64 13.84 4.48 10.25
N ASP A 65 14.46 3.73 11.15
CA ASP A 65 15.47 2.69 10.84
C ASP A 65 14.83 1.37 10.39
N LYS A 66 13.53 1.19 10.64
CA LYS A 66 12.73 0.01 10.30
C LYS A 66 11.82 0.23 9.08
N VAL A 67 11.77 1.44 8.52
CA VAL A 67 11.01 1.73 7.30
C VAL A 67 11.47 0.83 6.16
N LYS A 68 10.50 0.20 5.50
CA LYS A 68 10.71 -0.72 4.38
C LYS A 68 10.43 -0.01 3.04
N PRO A 69 10.89 -0.57 1.90
CA PRO A 69 10.33 -0.18 0.61
C PRO A 69 8.84 -0.42 0.60
N GLY A 70 8.09 0.43 -0.09
CA GLY A 70 6.66 0.21 -0.22
C GLY A 70 6.04 0.94 -1.41
N LEU A 71 4.76 0.64 -1.59
CA LEU A 71 3.90 1.26 -2.60
C LEU A 71 3.72 2.76 -2.30
N LEU A 72 4.00 3.60 -3.30
CA LEU A 72 3.57 5.01 -3.29
C LEU A 72 2.04 5.09 -3.33
N ILE A 73 1.44 5.77 -2.35
CA ILE A 73 -0.04 5.89 -2.24
C ILE A 73 -0.60 7.12 -2.97
N LEU A 74 0.22 7.72 -3.82
CA LEU A 74 -0.16 8.89 -4.58
C LEU A 74 -1.17 8.51 -5.69
N PRO A 75 -2.00 9.45 -6.14
CA PRO A 75 -2.87 9.24 -7.30
C PRO A 75 -2.10 8.73 -8.52
N SER A 76 -2.79 8.03 -9.42
CA SER A 76 -2.22 7.49 -10.66
C SER A 76 -1.51 8.55 -11.49
N ASP A 77 -2.04 9.77 -11.50
CA ASP A 77 -1.51 10.87 -12.32
C ASP A 77 -0.19 11.43 -11.76
N CYS A 78 0.17 11.04 -10.53
CA CYS A 78 1.41 11.42 -9.87
C CYS A 78 2.44 10.27 -9.85
N THR A 79 2.10 9.08 -10.37
CA THR A 79 2.92 7.87 -10.19
C THR A 79 3.01 7.07 -11.48
N GLN A 80 4.23 6.79 -11.92
CA GLN A 80 4.44 5.95 -13.10
C GLN A 80 4.13 4.48 -12.79
N ARG A 81 3.38 3.83 -13.69
CA ARG A 81 3.01 2.42 -13.61
C ARG A 81 3.56 1.65 -14.80
N TYR A 82 3.96 0.41 -14.56
CA TYR A 82 4.67 -0.43 -15.50
C TYR A 82 4.07 -1.82 -15.56
N LYS A 83 3.90 -2.34 -16.78
CA LYS A 83 3.71 -3.78 -17.05
C LYS A 83 5.01 -4.46 -17.48
N VAL A 84 5.97 -3.66 -17.95
CA VAL A 84 7.34 -4.03 -18.27
C VAL A 84 8.22 -2.98 -17.59
N VAL A 85 9.14 -3.40 -16.73
CA VAL A 85 9.91 -2.45 -15.92
C VAL A 85 11.07 -1.85 -16.73
N PRO A 86 11.35 -0.54 -16.61
CA PRO A 86 12.36 0.13 -17.43
C PRO A 86 13.80 -0.06 -16.92
N GLU A 87 13.98 -0.38 -15.65
CA GLU A 87 15.27 -0.45 -14.98
C GLU A 87 15.29 -1.54 -13.91
N SER A 88 16.48 -1.96 -13.47
CA SER A 88 16.61 -2.92 -12.38
C SER A 88 16.43 -2.23 -11.02
N ALA A 89 15.37 -2.58 -10.29
CA ALA A 89 15.02 -1.97 -9.01
C ALA A 89 14.03 -2.82 -8.22
N ASP A 90 13.72 -2.39 -7.00
CA ASP A 90 12.58 -2.90 -6.23
C ASP A 90 11.29 -2.26 -6.75
N TYR A 91 10.27 -3.08 -7.00
CA TYR A 91 8.96 -2.69 -7.50
C TYR A 91 7.87 -3.11 -6.52
N ALA A 92 6.93 -2.21 -6.28
CA ALA A 92 5.74 -2.45 -5.49
C ALA A 92 4.56 -2.80 -6.40
N CYS A 93 3.84 -3.86 -6.08
CA CYS A 93 2.58 -4.19 -6.72
C CYS A 93 1.56 -3.10 -6.38
N ILE A 94 1.00 -2.42 -7.40
CA ILE A 94 0.07 -1.30 -7.18
C ILE A 94 -1.23 -1.72 -6.49
N ARG A 95 -1.53 -3.02 -6.55
CA ARG A 95 -2.68 -3.60 -5.87
C ARG A 95 -2.25 -3.94 -4.46
N CYS A 96 -1.44 -4.96 -4.27
CA CYS A 96 -1.34 -5.59 -2.96
C CYS A 96 -0.14 -5.13 -2.11
N SER A 97 0.69 -4.21 -2.63
CA SER A 97 1.92 -3.67 -2.01
C SER A 97 3.08 -4.67 -1.87
N GLU A 98 2.96 -5.88 -2.44
CA GLU A 98 4.08 -6.84 -2.54
C GLU A 98 5.30 -6.20 -3.19
N ILE A 99 6.50 -6.47 -2.64
CA ILE A 99 7.76 -5.90 -3.12
C ILE A 99 8.58 -6.98 -3.82
N ILE A 100 8.95 -6.72 -5.07
CA ILE A 100 9.79 -7.64 -5.86
C ILE A 100 10.93 -6.88 -6.51
N HIS A 101 12.12 -7.45 -6.42
CA HIS A 101 13.23 -7.02 -7.23
C HIS A 101 13.05 -7.51 -8.67
N MET A 102 13.06 -6.60 -9.63
CA MET A 102 12.92 -6.91 -11.06
C MET A 102 14.07 -6.33 -11.84
N ASN A 103 14.49 -7.02 -12.90
CA ASN A 103 15.49 -6.52 -13.84
C ASN A 103 14.85 -5.75 -14.99
N ALA A 104 15.60 -4.80 -15.58
CA ALA A 104 15.16 -4.05 -16.75
C ALA A 104 14.61 -4.97 -17.87
N GLY A 105 13.42 -4.65 -18.38
CA GLY A 105 12.73 -5.42 -19.41
C GLY A 105 11.89 -6.58 -18.89
N GLU A 106 11.91 -6.89 -17.60
CA GLU A 106 11.08 -7.95 -17.04
C GLU A 106 9.59 -7.60 -16.99
N LYS A 107 8.77 -8.64 -17.16
CA LYS A 107 7.31 -8.62 -17.05
C LYS A 107 6.89 -9.85 -16.28
N GLN A 108 6.21 -9.65 -15.15
CA GLN A 108 5.64 -10.74 -14.37
C GLN A 108 4.34 -10.32 -13.68
N LEU A 109 3.52 -11.31 -13.34
CA LEU A 109 2.37 -11.11 -12.47
C LEU A 109 2.83 -11.10 -11.02
N CYS A 110 2.18 -10.29 -10.20
CA CYS A 110 2.42 -10.30 -8.76
C CYS A 110 2.11 -11.71 -8.19
N PRO A 111 3.04 -12.34 -7.45
CA PRO A 111 2.86 -13.68 -6.90
C PRO A 111 1.78 -13.73 -5.81
N ARG A 112 1.49 -12.60 -5.16
CA ARG A 112 0.48 -12.50 -4.10
C ARG A 112 -0.95 -12.31 -4.61
N CYS A 113 -1.14 -11.52 -5.67
CA CYS A 113 -2.48 -11.15 -6.13
C CYS A 113 -2.71 -11.21 -7.65
N ALA A 114 -1.75 -11.74 -8.41
CA ALA A 114 -1.75 -11.86 -9.87
C ALA A 114 -1.90 -10.52 -10.65
N ASN A 115 -1.75 -9.37 -10.00
CA ASN A 115 -1.82 -8.07 -10.67
C ASN A 115 -0.60 -7.88 -11.60
N PRO A 116 -0.79 -7.40 -12.85
CA PRO A 116 0.30 -7.25 -13.81
C PRO A 116 1.00 -5.89 -13.73
N GLU A 117 0.52 -4.97 -12.89
CA GLU A 117 1.00 -3.59 -12.83
C GLU A 117 1.83 -3.33 -11.58
N TRP A 118 2.92 -2.59 -11.80
CA TRP A 118 3.96 -2.32 -10.84
C TRP A 118 4.30 -0.84 -10.82
N THR A 119 4.81 -0.34 -9.70
CA THR A 119 5.47 0.96 -9.61
C THR A 119 6.78 0.82 -8.88
N LYS A 120 7.72 1.74 -9.08
CA LYS A 120 9.00 1.70 -8.36
C LYS A 120 8.74 1.84 -6.87
N ALA A 121 9.31 0.97 -6.05
CA ALA A 121 9.12 1.03 -4.61
C ALA A 121 9.83 2.27 -4.05
N SER A 122 9.14 3.00 -3.17
CA SER A 122 9.72 4.16 -2.48
C SER A 122 10.31 3.74 -1.14
N ARG A 123 11.40 4.40 -0.75
CA ARG A 123 12.04 4.28 0.56
C ARG A 123 11.93 5.57 1.38
N ALA A 124 11.04 6.48 0.98
CA ALA A 124 10.81 7.72 1.69
C ALA A 124 10.42 7.45 3.15
N LYS A 125 10.97 8.24 4.07
CA LYS A 125 10.60 8.27 5.48
C LYS A 125 9.57 9.36 5.70
N ARG A 126 8.86 9.30 6.82
CA ARG A 126 7.90 10.35 7.19
C ARG A 126 8.67 11.61 7.56
N VAL A 127 8.19 12.77 7.11
CA VAL A 127 8.67 14.07 7.59
C VAL A 127 7.81 14.44 8.80
N THR A 128 8.38 14.42 10.00
CA THR A 128 7.70 14.72 11.27
C THR A 128 8.12 16.05 11.84
#